data_AF-A0AB37T1H4-F1
#
_entry.id   AF-A0AB37T1H4-F1
#
_cell.length_a   1.000
_cell.length_b   1.000
_cell.length_c   1.000
_cell.angle_alpha   90.00
_cell.angle_beta   90.00
_cell.angle_gamma   90.00
#
_symmetry.space_group_name_H-M   'P 1'
#
loop_
_entity.id
_entity.type
_entity.pdbx_description
1 polymer ?
#
loop_
_entity_poly.entity_id
_entity_poly.type
_entity_poly.pdbx_seq_one_letter_code
_entity_poly.pdbx_strand_id
1 'polypeptide(L)'
;MRQLTYDGMPIPGLNDLVRTAIRLHPAPGVPGPDESHFGGPLLWPSDEPWPECPVTWPPDPDASDDAWAGGHPLDEPVPAMVGAAQFFRDDFPELPFPEGTDVLQMLFCPMEHDSLHHQGPAVRLIWRDSGEVRDVAEPPPAPEDAKAAYLPEPCVFEPCSIDELPRLCDFPAETRSALGIPEGAGDEPEGWPELDHYSKIGGWTAWGATDRSELGCRECGAELRQTIALATEEHEVGCGCEADEGEPAGWTFSRQGALNVFTCPADVTHPFKVRID
;
A
#
# COMPACT_ATOMS: atom_id res chain seq x y z
N MET A 1 23.73 3.15 -16.65
CA MET A 1 23.73 4.09 -15.50
C MET A 1 22.88 5.28 -15.89
N ARG A 2 21.75 5.50 -15.22
CA ARG A 2 21.00 6.76 -15.36
C ARG A 2 21.87 7.86 -14.73
N GLN A 3 22.43 8.76 -15.55
CA GLN A 3 23.16 9.93 -15.04
C GLN A 3 22.13 11.02 -14.74
N LEU A 4 21.43 10.92 -13.60
CA LEU A 4 20.67 12.06 -13.10
C LEU A 4 21.64 13.09 -12.51
N THR A 5 21.27 14.35 -12.65
CA THR A 5 22.02 15.48 -12.11
C THR A 5 21.11 16.35 -11.26
N TYR A 6 21.61 16.89 -10.16
CA TYR A 6 20.96 17.93 -9.37
C TYR A 6 21.74 19.24 -9.59
N ASP A 7 21.07 20.30 -10.06
CA ASP A 7 21.70 21.57 -10.45
C ASP A 7 22.92 21.42 -11.37
N GLY A 8 22.85 20.47 -12.31
CA GLY A 8 23.94 20.16 -13.24
C GLY A 8 25.12 19.40 -12.63
N MET A 9 25.05 19.02 -11.35
CA MET A 9 26.05 18.18 -10.70
C MET A 9 25.62 16.70 -10.72
N PRO A 10 26.51 15.76 -11.10
CA PRO A 10 26.24 14.33 -10.98
C PRO A 10 25.98 13.95 -9.52
N ILE A 11 25.04 13.04 -9.31
CA ILE A 11 24.67 12.59 -7.97
C ILE A 11 25.55 11.42 -7.53
N PRO A 12 26.45 11.61 -6.55
CA PRO A 12 27.31 10.53 -6.06
C PRO A 12 26.48 9.44 -5.38
N GLY A 13 26.81 8.17 -5.64
CA GLY A 13 26.14 7.03 -4.98
C GLY A 13 24.69 6.79 -5.42
N LEU A 14 24.18 7.47 -6.46
CA LEU A 14 22.79 7.31 -6.91
C LEU A 14 22.42 5.85 -7.23
N ASN A 15 23.34 5.10 -7.84
CA ASN A 15 23.09 3.69 -8.16
C ASN A 15 22.99 2.81 -6.90
N ASP A 16 23.62 3.22 -5.79
CA ASP A 16 23.55 2.49 -4.51
C ASP A 16 22.21 2.71 -3.80
N LEU A 17 21.43 3.71 -4.26
CA LEU A 17 20.09 4.01 -3.77
C LEU A 17 18.99 3.39 -4.63
N VAL A 18 19.33 2.70 -5.73
CA VAL A 18 18.32 2.03 -6.55
C VAL A 18 17.64 0.93 -5.72
N ARG A 19 16.31 0.91 -5.76
CA ARG A 19 15.51 -0.19 -5.20
C ARG A 19 14.68 -0.81 -6.31
N THR A 20 14.63 -2.13 -6.31
CA THR A 20 13.68 -2.85 -7.14
C THR A 20 12.30 -2.80 -6.49
N ALA A 21 11.29 -2.43 -7.27
CA ALA A 21 9.89 -2.54 -6.92
C ALA A 21 9.20 -3.48 -7.92
N ILE A 22 8.14 -4.15 -7.47
CA ILE A 22 7.27 -4.92 -8.37
C ILE A 22 6.04 -4.06 -8.64
N ARG A 23 5.94 -3.49 -9.84
CA ARG A 23 4.71 -2.84 -10.29
C ARG A 23 3.64 -3.91 -10.45
N LEU A 24 2.47 -3.69 -9.86
CA LEU A 24 1.34 -4.63 -9.88
C LEU A 24 0.61 -4.64 -11.22
N HIS A 25 0.52 -3.48 -11.88
CA HIS A 25 -0.13 -3.29 -13.17
C HIS A 25 -1.50 -4.00 -13.27
N PRO A 26 -2.53 -3.45 -12.62
CA PRO A 26 -3.87 -4.01 -12.61
C PRO A 26 -4.46 -4.10 -14.02
N ALA A 27 -5.03 -5.25 -14.37
CA ALA A 27 -5.71 -5.48 -15.64
C ALA A 27 -7.13 -6.04 -15.41
N PRO A 28 -8.14 -5.67 -16.22
CA PRO A 28 -9.50 -6.18 -16.07
C PRO A 28 -9.56 -7.72 -16.07
N GLY A 29 -10.21 -8.29 -15.06
CA GLY A 29 -10.27 -9.74 -14.89
C GLY A 29 -11.32 -10.17 -13.88
N VAL A 30 -11.63 -11.47 -13.84
CA VAL A 30 -12.54 -12.06 -12.85
C VAL A 30 -11.77 -13.13 -12.09
N PRO A 31 -10.99 -12.75 -11.07
CA PRO A 31 -10.12 -13.67 -10.33
C PRO A 31 -10.92 -14.64 -9.45
N GLY A 32 -10.36 -15.83 -9.26
CA GLY A 32 -10.75 -16.79 -8.25
C GLY A 32 -10.13 -16.52 -6.87
N PRO A 33 -10.58 -17.21 -5.82
CA PRO A 33 -10.04 -17.07 -4.47
C PRO A 33 -8.64 -17.69 -4.30
N ASP A 34 -8.17 -18.45 -5.27
CA ASP A 34 -6.83 -19.06 -5.32
C ASP A 34 -5.83 -18.26 -6.18
N GLU A 35 -6.19 -17.03 -6.56
CA GLU A 35 -5.36 -16.14 -7.37
C GLU A 35 -5.01 -14.85 -6.60
N SER A 36 -3.88 -14.24 -6.94
CA SER A 36 -3.56 -12.89 -6.47
C SER A 36 -4.30 -11.83 -7.28
N HIS A 37 -4.93 -10.89 -6.60
CA HIS A 37 -5.84 -9.94 -7.24
C HIS A 37 -6.16 -8.72 -6.38
N PHE A 38 -6.88 -7.77 -6.99
CA PHE A 38 -7.62 -6.73 -6.28
C PHE A 38 -9.13 -6.91 -6.54
N GLY A 39 -9.96 -6.66 -5.53
CA GLY A 39 -11.43 -6.70 -5.61
C GLY A 39 -12.11 -8.04 -5.87
N GLY A 40 -11.35 -9.13 -5.98
CA GLY A 40 -11.85 -10.50 -6.10
C GLY A 40 -12.31 -11.13 -4.77
N PRO A 41 -12.81 -12.38 -4.83
CA PRO A 41 -13.18 -13.13 -3.63
C PRO A 41 -11.94 -13.52 -2.84
N LEU A 42 -11.92 -13.25 -1.54
CA LEU A 42 -10.85 -13.72 -0.66
C LEU A 42 -10.94 -15.23 -0.41
N LEU A 43 -9.79 -15.87 -0.23
CA LEU A 43 -9.67 -17.22 0.35
C LEU A 43 -10.02 -17.21 1.84
N TRP A 44 -11.26 -16.89 2.18
CA TRP A 44 -11.73 -16.75 3.56
C TRP A 44 -12.44 -18.02 4.03
N PRO A 45 -12.11 -18.62 5.18
CA PRO A 45 -12.78 -19.82 5.69
C PRO A 45 -14.22 -19.55 6.08
N SER A 46 -15.10 -20.46 5.70
CA SER A 46 -16.53 -20.41 6.07
C SER A 46 -16.80 -20.58 7.57
N ASP A 47 -15.86 -21.12 8.34
CA ASP A 47 -15.94 -21.28 9.79
C ASP A 47 -15.31 -20.12 10.57
N GLU A 48 -14.70 -19.15 9.89
CA GLU A 48 -14.12 -17.96 10.49
C GLU A 48 -15.07 -16.74 10.32
N PRO A 49 -15.41 -16.03 11.41
CA PRO A 49 -16.22 -14.82 11.31
C PRO A 49 -15.59 -13.79 10.38
N TRP A 50 -16.41 -13.16 9.53
CA TRP A 50 -15.93 -12.09 8.65
C TRP A 50 -15.47 -10.89 9.49
N PRO A 51 -14.34 -10.25 9.15
CA PRO A 51 -13.78 -9.16 9.97
C PRO A 51 -14.65 -7.89 9.89
N GLU A 52 -14.81 -7.26 11.04
CA GLU A 52 -15.43 -5.94 11.20
C GLU A 52 -14.36 -4.84 11.19
N CYS A 53 -14.77 -3.60 10.92
CA CYS A 53 -13.85 -2.47 10.89
C CYS A 53 -13.09 -2.32 12.23
N PRO A 54 -11.75 -2.16 12.18
CA PRO A 54 -10.94 -2.08 13.40
C PRO A 54 -11.00 -0.71 14.10
N VAL A 55 -11.62 0.29 13.47
CA VAL A 55 -11.74 1.68 13.96
C VAL A 55 -12.98 1.84 14.85
N THR A 56 -12.99 1.08 15.95
CA THR A 56 -14.01 1.11 17.01
C THR A 56 -13.47 1.81 18.26
N TRP A 57 -14.26 1.92 19.34
CA TRP A 57 -13.77 2.43 20.62
C TRP A 57 -13.92 1.39 21.75
N PRO A 58 -12.84 0.91 22.37
CA PRO A 58 -11.44 1.20 22.04
C PRO A 58 -11.04 0.61 20.67
N PRO A 59 -10.07 1.22 19.96
CA PRO A 59 -9.60 0.70 18.67
C PRO A 59 -8.94 -0.67 18.85
N ASP A 60 -9.05 -1.52 17.83
CA ASP A 60 -8.32 -2.80 17.78
C ASP A 60 -6.80 -2.49 17.87
N PRO A 61 -6.05 -3.03 18.84
CA PRO A 61 -4.62 -2.78 18.95
C PRO A 61 -3.85 -3.30 17.73
N ASP A 62 -4.41 -4.25 16.99
CA ASP A 62 -3.83 -4.81 15.76
C ASP A 62 -4.28 -4.03 14.51
N ALA A 63 -5.15 -3.02 14.67
CA ALA A 63 -5.40 -2.00 13.65
C ALA A 63 -4.11 -1.20 13.39
N SER A 64 -3.98 -0.64 12.18
CA SER A 64 -2.93 0.34 11.86
C SER A 64 -2.68 1.30 13.04
N ASP A 65 -1.40 1.54 13.35
CA ASP A 65 -0.91 2.41 14.42
C ASP A 65 -1.28 3.89 14.26
N ASP A 66 -1.98 4.23 13.20
CA ASP A 66 -2.45 5.58 12.98
C ASP A 66 -3.57 5.95 13.93
N ALA A 67 -3.38 7.06 14.63
CA ALA A 67 -4.37 7.58 15.56
C ALA A 67 -5.62 8.03 14.80
N TRP A 68 -6.66 7.20 14.81
CA TRP A 68 -7.98 7.54 14.31
C TRP A 68 -8.58 8.68 15.14
N ALA A 69 -8.94 9.80 14.51
CA ALA A 69 -9.54 10.93 15.21
C ALA A 69 -10.99 10.65 15.64
N GLY A 70 -11.63 9.65 15.03
CA GLY A 70 -12.96 9.16 15.35
C GLY A 70 -13.15 7.71 14.87
N GLY A 71 -13.95 6.96 15.62
CA GLY A 71 -14.36 5.59 15.30
C GLY A 71 -15.82 5.49 14.89
N HIS A 72 -16.26 4.29 14.53
CA HIS A 72 -17.69 4.01 14.38
C HIS A 72 -18.45 4.32 15.69
N PRO A 73 -19.65 4.93 15.63
CA PRO A 73 -20.45 5.17 16.82
C PRO A 73 -20.72 3.87 17.59
N LEU A 74 -20.59 3.90 18.92
CA LEU A 74 -20.78 2.71 19.77
C LEU A 74 -22.20 2.13 19.75
N ASP A 75 -23.18 2.96 19.38
CA ASP A 75 -24.60 2.60 19.38
C ASP A 75 -25.08 2.11 17.99
N GLU A 76 -24.20 2.05 17.00
CA GLU A 76 -24.48 1.58 15.64
C GLU A 76 -23.68 0.30 15.33
N PRO A 77 -24.18 -0.58 14.45
CA PRO A 77 -23.42 -1.75 14.02
C PRO A 77 -22.10 -1.35 13.35
N VAL A 78 -21.01 -2.01 13.72
CA VAL A 78 -19.71 -1.84 13.06
C VAL A 78 -19.81 -2.47 11.66
N PRO A 79 -19.40 -1.78 10.58
CA PRO A 79 -19.50 -2.34 9.25
C PRO A 79 -18.55 -3.53 9.09
N ALA A 80 -19.03 -4.56 8.41
CA ALA A 80 -18.18 -5.61 7.87
C ALA A 80 -17.19 -5.01 6.87
N MET A 81 -15.93 -5.44 6.93
CA MET A 81 -14.93 -5.01 5.97
C MET A 81 -15.18 -5.63 4.59
N VAL A 82 -14.72 -5.00 3.53
CA VAL A 82 -14.74 -5.55 2.17
C VAL A 82 -13.37 -6.14 1.83
N GLY A 83 -13.34 -7.25 1.09
CA GLY A 83 -12.09 -7.81 0.58
C GLY A 83 -11.49 -6.85 -0.44
N ALA A 84 -10.31 -6.31 -0.14
CA ALA A 84 -9.64 -5.33 -0.97
C ALA A 84 -8.68 -6.01 -1.96
N ALA A 85 -7.78 -6.84 -1.44
CA ALA A 85 -6.78 -7.52 -2.24
C ALA A 85 -6.36 -8.85 -1.61
N GLN A 86 -5.76 -9.70 -2.42
CA GLN A 86 -5.13 -10.93 -1.99
C GLN A 86 -3.82 -11.14 -2.76
N PHE A 87 -2.78 -11.56 -2.06
CA PHE A 87 -1.46 -11.82 -2.64
C PHE A 87 -0.94 -13.17 -2.15
N PHE A 88 -0.65 -14.07 -3.09
CA PHE A 88 0.04 -15.33 -2.83
C PHE A 88 1.55 -15.13 -2.86
N ARG A 89 2.24 -15.82 -1.96
CA ARG A 89 3.70 -15.83 -1.86
C ARG A 89 4.37 -16.31 -3.16
N ASP A 90 3.75 -17.25 -3.86
CA ASP A 90 4.29 -17.80 -5.10
C ASP A 90 4.29 -16.76 -6.24
N ASP A 91 3.32 -15.84 -6.25
CA ASP A 91 3.24 -14.74 -7.22
C ASP A 91 4.12 -13.56 -6.81
N PHE A 92 4.19 -13.29 -5.50
CA PHE A 92 4.85 -12.11 -4.92
C PHE A 92 5.79 -12.47 -3.76
N PRO A 93 6.92 -13.14 -4.03
CA PRO A 93 7.89 -13.54 -3.01
C PRO A 93 8.60 -12.36 -2.34
N GLU A 94 8.51 -11.15 -2.90
CA GLU A 94 9.02 -9.91 -2.34
C GLU A 94 8.21 -9.42 -1.13
N LEU A 95 6.96 -9.87 -0.98
CA LEU A 95 6.17 -9.58 0.20
C LEU A 95 6.67 -10.39 1.42
N PRO A 96 6.68 -9.79 2.62
CA PRO A 96 6.95 -10.52 3.85
C PRO A 96 5.75 -11.38 4.27
N PHE A 97 6.03 -12.64 4.60
CA PHE A 97 5.06 -13.59 5.14
C PHE A 97 5.58 -14.19 6.46
N PRO A 98 4.79 -14.18 7.54
CA PRO A 98 5.10 -14.95 8.74
C PRO A 98 5.34 -16.44 8.45
N GLU A 99 6.06 -17.12 9.34
CA GLU A 99 6.27 -18.56 9.24
C GLU A 99 4.91 -19.30 9.16
N GLY A 100 4.79 -20.23 8.21
CA GLY A 100 3.58 -21.02 8.02
C GLY A 100 2.45 -20.36 7.22
N THR A 101 2.61 -19.12 6.73
CA THR A 101 1.58 -18.45 5.92
C THR A 101 2.06 -18.20 4.49
N ASP A 102 1.19 -18.27 3.50
CA ASP A 102 1.50 -18.09 2.09
C ASP A 102 0.53 -17.15 1.36
N VAL A 103 -0.47 -16.62 2.07
CA VAL A 103 -1.43 -15.63 1.55
C VAL A 103 -1.46 -14.42 2.46
N LEU A 104 -1.36 -13.23 1.85
CA LEU A 104 -1.66 -11.95 2.47
C LEU A 104 -3.01 -11.46 1.94
N GLN A 105 -3.96 -11.24 2.83
CA GLN A 105 -5.27 -10.69 2.56
C GLN A 105 -5.33 -9.28 3.11
N MET A 106 -5.81 -8.35 2.29
CA MET A 106 -6.04 -6.96 2.66
C MET A 106 -7.53 -6.68 2.60
N LEU A 107 -8.05 -6.03 3.64
CA LEU A 107 -9.45 -5.64 3.71
C LEU A 107 -9.58 -4.14 3.98
N PHE A 108 -10.63 -3.54 3.44
CA PHE A 108 -10.98 -2.13 3.66
C PHE A 108 -12.26 -2.02 4.48
N CYS A 109 -12.31 -1.04 5.37
CA CYS A 109 -13.59 -0.51 5.79
C CYS A 109 -14.19 0.25 4.60
N PRO A 110 -15.43 -0.04 4.18
CA PRO A 110 -16.07 0.66 3.07
C PRO A 110 -16.52 2.09 3.43
N MET A 111 -16.20 2.57 4.64
CA MET A 111 -16.57 3.90 5.14
C MET A 111 -15.38 4.85 5.12
N GLU A 112 -15.67 6.15 5.14
CA GLU A 112 -14.66 7.20 5.23
C GLU A 112 -14.11 7.29 6.66
N HIS A 113 -12.79 7.28 6.80
CA HIS A 113 -12.10 7.56 8.04
C HIS A 113 -11.14 8.72 7.88
N ASP A 114 -10.99 9.48 8.96
CA ASP A 114 -10.11 10.64 9.04
C ASP A 114 -9.15 10.47 10.21
N SER A 115 -7.87 10.67 9.92
CA SER A 115 -6.78 10.67 10.89
C SER A 115 -5.85 11.85 10.62
N LEU A 116 -4.91 12.09 11.52
CA LEU A 116 -3.86 13.09 11.31
C LEU A 116 -3.03 12.88 10.04
N HIS A 117 -3.04 11.67 9.47
CA HIS A 117 -2.11 11.26 8.43
C HIS A 117 -2.73 10.64 7.19
N HIS A 118 -4.05 10.44 7.17
CA HIS A 118 -4.77 9.94 6.00
C HIS A 118 -6.26 10.27 6.12
N GLN A 119 -6.88 10.44 4.96
CA GLN A 119 -8.33 10.47 4.77
C GLN A 119 -8.66 9.35 3.78
N GLY A 120 -9.31 8.28 4.24
CA GLY A 120 -9.58 7.12 3.41
C GLY A 120 -10.13 5.91 4.17
N PRO A 121 -10.02 4.69 3.62
CA PRO A 121 -10.53 3.50 4.27
C PRO A 121 -9.61 3.08 5.41
N ALA A 122 -10.19 2.50 6.47
CA ALA A 122 -9.40 1.73 7.41
C ALA A 122 -8.94 0.42 6.77
N VAL A 123 -7.70 0.01 7.04
CA VAL A 123 -7.08 -1.17 6.43
C VAL A 123 -6.86 -2.24 7.49
N ARG A 124 -7.07 -3.50 7.12
CA ARG A 124 -6.64 -4.67 7.89
C ARG A 124 -5.83 -5.60 7.00
N LEU A 125 -4.74 -6.12 7.55
CA LEU A 125 -3.88 -7.11 6.91
C LEU A 125 -4.00 -8.42 7.67
N ILE A 126 -4.17 -9.53 6.94
CA ILE A 126 -4.33 -10.86 7.51
C ILE A 126 -3.43 -11.82 6.72
N TRP A 127 -2.55 -12.52 7.43
CA TRP A 127 -1.71 -13.57 6.85
C TRP A 127 -2.30 -14.94 7.17
N ARG A 128 -2.23 -15.84 6.20
CA ARG A 128 -2.96 -17.11 6.22
C ARG A 128 -2.16 -18.23 5.55
N ASP A 129 -2.34 -19.45 6.04
CA ASP A 129 -2.01 -20.68 5.32
C ASP A 129 -3.18 -21.04 4.40
N SER A 130 -2.97 -20.98 3.08
CA SER A 130 -3.95 -21.34 2.07
C SER A 130 -4.41 -22.79 2.21
N GLY A 131 -3.52 -23.69 2.65
CA GLY A 131 -3.78 -25.12 2.78
C GLY A 131 -4.75 -25.48 3.91
N GLU A 132 -4.97 -24.55 4.85
CA GLU A 132 -5.95 -24.74 5.93
C GLU A 132 -7.39 -24.39 5.49
N VAL A 133 -7.56 -23.63 4.40
CA VAL A 133 -8.88 -23.23 3.91
C VAL A 133 -9.48 -24.32 3.03
N ARG A 134 -10.58 -24.93 3.50
CA ARG A 134 -11.29 -25.99 2.77
C ARG A 134 -12.54 -25.49 2.07
N ASP A 135 -13.35 -24.73 2.81
CA ASP A 135 -14.62 -24.19 2.35
C ASP A 135 -14.54 -22.67 2.43
N VAL A 136 -14.71 -22.01 1.28
CA VAL A 136 -14.61 -20.55 1.17
C VAL A 136 -15.94 -19.90 1.51
N ALA A 137 -15.90 -18.85 2.35
CA ALA A 137 -17.06 -18.06 2.72
C ALA A 137 -17.52 -17.17 1.57
N GLU A 138 -18.83 -16.97 1.46
CA GLU A 138 -19.36 -15.84 0.70
C GLU A 138 -19.18 -14.56 1.53
N PRO A 139 -18.63 -13.47 0.96
CA PRO A 139 -18.49 -12.21 1.68
C PRO A 139 -19.87 -11.65 2.04
N PRO A 140 -20.01 -10.97 3.20
CA PRO A 140 -21.22 -10.24 3.50
C PRO A 140 -21.43 -9.13 2.44
N PRO A 141 -22.69 -8.75 2.16
CA PRO A 141 -22.95 -7.62 1.28
C PRO A 141 -22.36 -6.34 1.88
N ALA A 142 -21.83 -5.47 1.02
CA ALA A 142 -21.37 -4.15 1.44
C ALA A 142 -22.52 -3.36 2.10
N PRO A 143 -22.23 -2.53 3.13
CA PRO A 143 -23.21 -1.62 3.72
C PRO A 143 -23.86 -0.69 2.68
N GLU A 144 -25.12 -0.29 2.90
CA GLU A 144 -25.85 0.58 1.96
C GLU A 144 -25.18 1.95 1.74
N ASP A 145 -24.45 2.45 2.74
CA ASP A 145 -23.76 3.73 2.77
C ASP A 145 -22.26 3.64 2.44
N ALA A 146 -21.82 2.47 1.96
CA ALA A 146 -20.46 2.23 1.49
C ALA A 146 -20.02 3.28 0.44
N LYS A 147 -18.77 3.74 0.56
CA LYS A 147 -18.12 4.58 -0.45
C LYS A 147 -17.69 3.73 -1.63
N ALA A 148 -18.22 4.03 -2.81
CA ALA A 148 -17.83 3.35 -4.05
C ALA A 148 -16.30 3.34 -4.27
N ALA A 149 -15.62 4.41 -3.84
CA ALA A 149 -14.16 4.53 -3.91
C ALA A 149 -13.39 3.43 -3.13
N TYR A 150 -14.01 2.83 -2.11
CA TYR A 150 -13.44 1.77 -1.27
C TYR A 150 -14.02 0.39 -1.57
N LEU A 151 -14.87 0.30 -2.59
CA LEU A 151 -15.38 -0.95 -3.14
C LEU A 151 -14.56 -1.27 -4.39
N PRO A 152 -13.51 -2.10 -4.27
CA PRO A 152 -12.60 -2.37 -5.36
C PRO A 152 -13.30 -3.06 -6.55
N GLU A 153 -13.00 -2.63 -7.77
CA GLU A 153 -13.39 -3.38 -8.96
C GLU A 153 -12.47 -4.60 -9.14
N PRO A 154 -13.01 -5.81 -9.40
CA PRO A 154 -12.19 -7.00 -9.59
C PRO A 154 -11.21 -6.86 -10.75
N CYS A 155 -9.93 -7.14 -10.49
CA CYS A 155 -8.87 -7.15 -11.49
C CYS A 155 -7.79 -8.18 -11.15
N VAL A 156 -7.01 -8.57 -12.16
CA VAL A 156 -5.82 -9.41 -12.01
C VAL A 156 -4.56 -8.53 -12.10
N PHE A 157 -3.43 -9.03 -11.60
CA PHE A 157 -2.15 -8.32 -11.69
C PHE A 157 -1.31 -8.82 -12.88
N GLU A 158 -0.65 -7.90 -13.59
CA GLU A 158 0.34 -8.19 -14.62
C GLU A 158 1.74 -7.71 -14.19
N PRO A 159 2.36 -8.37 -13.20
CA PRO A 159 3.47 -7.78 -12.48
C PRO A 159 4.73 -7.62 -13.34
N CYS A 160 5.44 -6.52 -13.13
CA CYS A 160 6.75 -6.30 -13.73
C CYS A 160 7.74 -5.65 -12.75
N SER A 161 9.00 -6.05 -12.85
CA SER A 161 10.08 -5.50 -12.04
C SER A 161 10.53 -4.15 -12.60
N ILE A 162 10.66 -3.16 -11.73
CA ILE A 162 11.15 -1.82 -12.07
C ILE A 162 12.22 -1.36 -11.08
N ASP A 163 13.18 -0.59 -11.58
CA ASP A 163 14.21 0.04 -10.77
C ASP A 163 13.80 1.48 -10.46
N GLU A 164 13.59 1.74 -9.18
CA GLU A 164 13.22 3.05 -8.66
C GLU A 164 14.40 3.77 -8.03
N LEU A 165 14.35 5.10 -8.12
CA LEU A 165 15.26 5.99 -7.44
C LEU A 165 14.52 6.73 -6.31
N PRO A 166 15.20 7.07 -5.22
CA PRO A 166 14.58 7.80 -4.13
C PRO A 166 14.11 9.20 -4.56
N ARG A 167 13.11 9.71 -3.86
CA ARG A 167 12.80 11.15 -3.82
C ARG A 167 13.93 11.90 -3.14
N LEU A 168 14.05 13.22 -3.35
CA LEU A 168 15.13 13.98 -2.72
C LEU A 168 15.09 13.91 -1.18
N CYS A 169 13.89 13.87 -0.59
CA CYS A 169 13.67 13.74 0.85
C CYS A 169 14.16 12.40 1.45
N ASP A 170 14.35 11.38 0.63
CA ASP A 170 14.84 10.06 1.05
C ASP A 170 16.37 9.96 1.02
N PHE A 171 17.08 10.96 0.50
CA PHE A 171 18.53 10.93 0.41
C PHE A 171 19.18 10.94 1.80
N PRO A 172 20.25 10.15 2.01
CA PRO A 172 21.07 10.27 3.21
C PRO A 172 21.58 11.70 3.42
N ALA A 173 21.71 12.10 4.69
CA ALA A 173 22.09 13.46 5.06
C ALA A 173 23.44 13.90 4.47
N GLU A 174 24.38 12.97 4.35
CA GLU A 174 25.69 13.17 3.74
C GLU A 174 25.58 13.49 2.25
N THR A 175 24.72 12.75 1.53
CA THR A 175 24.47 12.96 0.11
C THR A 175 23.76 14.29 -0.13
N ARG A 176 22.77 14.64 0.70
CA ARG A 176 22.10 15.96 0.66
C ARG A 176 23.09 17.09 0.86
N SER A 177 23.96 16.98 1.86
CA SER A 177 25.01 17.95 2.14
C SER A 177 26.00 18.09 0.99
N ALA A 178 26.41 16.98 0.37
CA ALA A 178 27.34 16.99 -0.77
C ALA A 178 26.77 17.66 -2.02
N LEU A 179 25.45 17.56 -2.22
CA LEU A 179 24.72 18.18 -3.34
C LEU A 179 24.25 19.61 -3.05
N GLY A 180 24.38 20.08 -1.81
CA GLY A 180 23.85 21.38 -1.40
C GLY A 180 22.33 21.45 -1.38
N ILE A 181 21.64 20.30 -1.24
CA ILE A 181 20.18 20.25 -1.15
C ILE A 181 19.73 20.89 0.18
N PRO A 182 18.95 21.98 0.16
CA PRO A 182 18.49 22.63 1.40
C PRO A 182 17.70 21.68 2.31
N GLU A 183 17.75 21.88 3.63
CA GLU A 183 16.84 21.19 4.54
C GLU A 183 15.38 21.53 4.19
N GLY A 184 14.52 20.52 4.13
CA GLY A 184 13.11 20.69 3.73
C GLY A 184 12.87 20.84 2.22
N ALA A 185 13.90 20.78 1.37
CA ALA A 185 13.69 20.68 -0.08
C ALA A 185 13.06 19.32 -0.41
N GLY A 186 11.81 19.36 -0.89
CA GLY A 186 11.03 18.22 -1.37
C GLY A 186 10.69 18.29 -2.86
N ASP A 187 10.77 19.45 -3.50
CA ASP A 187 10.48 19.58 -4.94
C ASP A 187 11.58 18.93 -5.79
N GLU A 188 11.21 17.96 -6.61
CA GLU A 188 12.11 17.33 -7.56
C GLU A 188 12.43 18.24 -8.76
N PRO A 189 13.65 18.17 -9.31
CA PRO A 189 13.97 18.79 -10.58
C PRO A 189 13.14 18.18 -11.73
N GLU A 190 12.91 18.97 -12.77
CA GLU A 190 12.28 18.49 -14.00
C GLU A 190 13.00 17.25 -14.56
N GLY A 191 12.23 16.19 -14.86
CA GLY A 191 12.75 14.92 -15.37
C GLY A 191 13.22 13.92 -14.31
N TRP A 192 12.97 14.20 -13.02
CA TRP A 192 13.11 13.19 -11.96
C TRP A 192 12.03 12.10 -12.09
N PRO A 193 12.33 10.82 -11.82
CA PRO A 193 11.32 9.75 -11.90
C PRO A 193 10.19 9.93 -10.87
N GLU A 194 8.94 9.84 -11.33
CA GLU A 194 7.73 9.85 -10.51
C GLU A 194 7.48 8.46 -9.89
N LEU A 195 6.84 8.42 -8.71
CA LEU A 195 6.71 7.21 -7.87
C LEU A 195 5.27 6.89 -7.44
N ASP A 196 4.33 7.82 -7.62
CA ASP A 196 2.95 7.85 -7.11
C ASP A 196 1.89 7.42 -8.13
N HIS A 197 2.27 7.27 -9.41
CA HIS A 197 1.34 6.97 -10.50
C HIS A 197 1.31 5.50 -10.91
N TYR A 198 1.63 4.58 -9.99
CA TYR A 198 1.49 3.13 -10.23
C TYR A 198 1.50 2.36 -8.92
N SER A 199 0.75 1.27 -8.91
CA SER A 199 0.62 0.37 -7.78
C SER A 199 1.78 -0.60 -7.73
N LYS A 200 2.31 -0.86 -6.54
CA LYS A 200 3.56 -1.62 -6.40
C LYS A 200 3.73 -2.30 -5.06
N ILE A 201 4.67 -3.26 -5.06
CA ILE A 201 5.24 -3.87 -3.88
C ILE A 201 6.68 -3.38 -3.71
N GLY A 202 7.01 -2.94 -2.49
CA GLY A 202 8.34 -2.45 -2.14
C GLY A 202 8.70 -1.10 -2.79
N GLY A 203 9.98 -0.96 -3.17
CA GLY A 203 10.50 0.25 -3.80
C GLY A 203 10.75 1.44 -2.85
N TRP A 204 10.59 2.63 -3.41
CA TRP A 204 10.62 3.92 -2.75
C TRP A 204 9.20 4.49 -2.60
N THR A 205 9.03 5.33 -1.59
CA THR A 205 7.74 5.97 -1.30
C THR A 205 7.64 7.29 -2.03
N ALA A 206 6.48 7.55 -2.62
CA ALA A 206 6.24 8.71 -3.44
C ALA A 206 5.88 9.98 -2.66
N TRP A 207 6.29 10.08 -1.38
CA TRP A 207 5.94 11.13 -0.40
C TRP A 207 5.35 12.38 -1.07
N GLY A 208 4.01 12.48 -1.05
CA GLY A 208 3.25 13.50 -1.75
C GLY A 208 3.06 14.72 -0.86
N ALA A 209 1.83 14.95 -0.41
CA ALA A 209 1.50 16.07 0.46
C ALA A 209 1.96 15.88 1.92
N THR A 210 2.25 14.65 2.37
CA THR A 210 2.82 14.42 3.69
C THR A 210 4.34 14.43 3.64
N ASP A 211 4.94 15.30 4.46
CA ASP A 211 6.37 15.24 4.75
C ASP A 211 6.73 13.82 5.24
N ARG A 212 7.93 13.37 4.87
CA ARG A 212 8.50 12.11 5.38
C ARG A 212 8.37 12.08 6.90
N SER A 213 7.40 11.31 7.37
CA SER A 213 7.13 11.15 8.79
C SER A 213 8.08 10.10 9.36
N GLU A 214 8.49 10.24 10.62
CA GLU A 214 9.20 9.16 11.32
C GLU A 214 8.26 7.97 11.53
N LEU A 215 8.30 7.01 10.60
CA LEU A 215 7.53 5.78 10.68
C LEU A 215 8.29 4.75 11.50
N GLY A 216 8.38 4.95 12.81
CA GLY A 216 8.90 3.93 13.73
C GLY A 216 7.86 2.85 14.04
N CYS A 217 8.30 1.60 14.10
CA CYS A 217 7.53 0.49 14.69
C CYS A 217 7.41 0.70 16.20
N ARG A 218 6.19 0.67 16.76
CA ARG A 218 5.99 0.88 18.21
C ARG A 218 6.57 -0.25 19.08
N GLU A 219 6.70 -1.46 18.54
CA GLU A 219 7.15 -2.65 19.29
C GLU A 219 8.68 -2.72 19.38
N CYS A 220 9.39 -2.52 18.27
CA CYS A 220 10.84 -2.73 18.21
C CYS A 220 11.66 -1.48 17.84
N GLY A 221 11.00 -0.37 17.47
CA GLY A 221 11.66 0.87 17.08
C GLY A 221 12.31 0.88 15.69
N ALA A 222 12.20 -0.21 14.92
CA ALA A 222 12.68 -0.26 13.54
C ALA A 222 11.92 0.74 12.65
N GLU A 223 12.60 1.35 11.67
CA GLU A 223 11.96 2.15 10.63
C GLU A 223 11.10 1.24 9.76
N LEU A 224 9.79 1.52 9.69
CA LEU A 224 8.85 0.82 8.82
C LEU A 224 9.21 1.08 7.36
N ARG A 225 8.86 0.13 6.49
CA ARG A 225 9.10 0.21 5.05
C ARG A 225 7.79 0.05 4.30
N GLN A 226 7.63 0.85 3.24
CA GLN A 226 6.50 0.66 2.32
C GLN A 226 6.57 -0.74 1.75
N THR A 227 5.50 -1.48 1.95
CA THR A 227 5.35 -2.87 1.53
C THR A 227 4.44 -2.94 0.33
N ILE A 228 3.34 -2.18 0.35
CA ILE A 228 2.37 -2.06 -0.75
C ILE A 228 2.05 -0.58 -0.94
N ALA A 229 1.98 -0.13 -2.18
CA ALA A 229 1.36 1.12 -2.55
C ALA A 229 0.29 0.85 -3.62
N LEU A 230 -0.89 1.44 -3.44
CA LEU A 230 -2.01 1.35 -4.38
C LEU A 230 -2.29 2.75 -4.92
N ALA A 231 -1.79 3.03 -6.12
CA ALA A 231 -2.00 4.32 -6.77
C ALA A 231 -3.42 4.39 -7.32
N THR A 232 -4.03 5.58 -7.29
CA THR A 232 -5.33 5.78 -7.94
C THR A 232 -5.23 5.59 -9.45
N GLU A 233 -4.11 5.97 -10.08
CA GLU A 233 -3.88 5.90 -11.52
C GLU A 233 -2.64 5.05 -11.84
N GLU A 234 -2.60 4.51 -13.07
CA GLU A 234 -1.48 3.75 -13.61
C GLU A 234 -0.87 4.49 -14.81
N HIS A 235 0.40 4.84 -14.74
CA HIS A 235 1.15 5.52 -15.80
C HIS A 235 2.24 4.62 -16.37
N GLU A 236 2.70 4.89 -17.60
CA GLU A 236 3.83 4.15 -18.17
C GLU A 236 5.12 4.43 -17.41
N VAL A 237 5.72 3.40 -16.82
CA VAL A 237 6.94 3.54 -16.01
C VAL A 237 8.11 2.73 -16.50
N GLY A 238 8.62 3.07 -17.68
CA GLY A 238 9.93 2.64 -18.18
C GLY A 238 10.19 1.12 -18.25
N CYS A 239 9.18 0.29 -17.97
CA CYS A 239 9.18 -1.16 -18.04
C CYS A 239 8.78 -1.65 -19.43
N GLY A 240 8.24 -0.77 -20.28
CA GLY A 240 7.77 -1.09 -21.63
C GLY A 240 6.37 -1.73 -21.66
N CYS A 241 5.68 -1.80 -20.52
CA CYS A 241 4.26 -2.16 -20.44
C CYS A 241 3.41 -0.92 -20.74
N GLU A 242 2.44 -1.06 -21.63
CA GLU A 242 1.43 -0.01 -21.89
C GLU A 242 0.56 0.17 -20.64
N ALA A 243 0.10 1.39 -20.37
CA ALA A 243 -0.83 1.72 -19.30
C ALA A 243 -1.96 2.59 -19.84
N ASP A 244 -3.19 2.39 -19.36
CA ASP A 244 -4.32 3.25 -19.68
C ASP A 244 -4.23 4.54 -18.84
N GLU A 245 -3.40 5.48 -19.29
CA GLU A 245 -3.11 6.72 -18.57
C GLU A 245 -4.36 7.59 -18.36
N GLY A 246 -4.50 8.11 -17.12
CA GLY A 246 -5.54 9.08 -16.77
C GLY A 246 -6.91 8.47 -16.42
N GLU A 247 -7.04 7.16 -16.39
CA GLU A 247 -8.19 6.45 -15.81
C GLU A 247 -7.81 5.80 -14.48
N PRO A 248 -8.73 5.69 -13.51
CA PRO A 248 -8.45 5.02 -12.25
C PRO A 248 -8.17 3.52 -12.43
N ALA A 249 -7.29 2.96 -11.59
CA ALA A 249 -6.86 1.56 -11.63
C ALA A 249 -7.93 0.52 -11.19
N GLY A 250 -9.20 0.93 -11.06
CA GLY A 250 -10.30 0.16 -10.47
C GLY A 250 -10.61 0.52 -9.01
N TRP A 251 -9.95 1.57 -8.48
CA TRP A 251 -10.22 2.18 -7.17
C TRP A 251 -9.83 3.65 -7.19
N THR A 252 -10.18 4.39 -6.14
CA THR A 252 -9.81 5.80 -6.04
C THR A 252 -9.56 6.17 -4.59
N PHE A 253 -8.38 6.74 -4.33
CA PHE A 253 -8.09 7.40 -3.07
C PHE A 253 -8.05 8.92 -3.31
N SER A 254 -8.23 9.71 -2.25
CA SER A 254 -8.39 11.18 -2.30
C SER A 254 -7.47 11.87 -3.32
N ARG A 255 -7.90 12.93 -4.02
CA ARG A 255 -7.07 13.76 -4.95
C ARG A 255 -6.08 12.99 -5.86
N GLN A 256 -6.42 11.78 -6.33
CA GLN A 256 -5.54 10.93 -7.16
C GLN A 256 -4.32 10.36 -6.42
N GLY A 257 -4.39 10.29 -5.08
CA GLY A 257 -3.30 9.83 -4.25
C GLY A 257 -3.09 8.31 -4.25
N ALA A 258 -2.03 7.88 -3.59
CA ALA A 258 -1.68 6.48 -3.37
C ALA A 258 -1.89 6.08 -1.90
N LEU A 259 -2.56 4.94 -1.67
CA LEU A 259 -2.62 4.31 -0.36
C LEU A 259 -1.34 3.50 -0.14
N ASN A 260 -0.53 3.91 0.83
CA ASN A 260 0.75 3.32 1.18
C ASN A 260 0.65 2.56 2.51
N VAL A 261 0.98 1.27 2.49
CA VAL A 261 1.05 0.39 3.66
C VAL A 261 2.51 0.20 4.07
N PHE A 262 2.83 0.52 5.32
CA PHE A 262 4.18 0.42 5.87
C PHE A 262 4.25 -0.65 6.96
N THR A 263 5.05 -1.69 6.75
CA THR A 263 5.22 -2.79 7.72
C THR A 263 6.61 -2.77 8.33
N CYS A 264 6.74 -3.47 9.46
CA CYS A 264 8.00 -3.57 10.18
C CYS A 264 8.91 -4.62 9.53
N PRO A 265 10.15 -4.26 9.14
CA PRO A 265 11.05 -5.20 8.46
C PRO A 265 11.62 -6.26 9.40
N ALA A 266 11.56 -6.06 10.72
CA ALA A 266 12.04 -7.04 11.70
C ALA A 266 11.01 -8.16 11.96
N ASP A 267 9.72 -7.81 11.88
CA ASP A 267 8.60 -8.73 12.06
C ASP A 267 7.35 -8.09 11.45
N VAL A 268 6.78 -8.72 10.44
CA VAL A 268 5.61 -8.20 9.71
C VAL A 268 4.32 -8.29 10.53
N THR A 269 4.29 -9.10 11.59
CA THR A 269 3.13 -9.15 12.49
C THR A 269 3.13 -8.01 13.50
N HIS A 270 4.20 -7.21 13.57
CA HIS A 270 4.15 -5.96 14.31
C HIS A 270 3.16 -4.98 13.67
N PRO A 271 2.64 -4.01 14.44
CA PRO A 271 1.74 -2.98 13.94
C PRO A 271 2.30 -2.25 12.73
N PHE A 272 1.44 -2.08 11.73
CA PHE A 272 1.73 -1.38 10.48
C PHE A 272 1.14 0.04 10.50
N LYS A 273 1.49 0.87 9.51
CA LYS A 273 0.93 2.22 9.33
C LYS A 273 0.43 2.41 7.91
N VAL A 274 -0.52 3.34 7.72
CA VAL A 274 -1.14 3.67 6.43
C VAL A 274 -1.05 5.17 6.14
N ARG A 275 -0.52 5.56 4.98
CA ARG A 275 -0.55 6.94 4.50
C ARG A 275 -1.32 7.00 3.19
N ILE A 276 -2.11 8.04 2.99
CA ILE A 276 -2.73 8.33 1.70
C ILE A 276 -2.23 9.72 1.30
N ASP A 277 -1.46 9.75 0.22
CA ASP A 277 -0.76 10.93 -0.30
C ASP A 277 -1.16 11.22 -1.72
#